data_AF-A0A660PUD3-F1
#
_entry.id   AF-A0A660PUD3-F1
#
_cell.length_a   1.000
_cell.length_b   1.000
_cell.length_c   1.000
_cell.angle_alpha   90.00
_cell.angle_beta   90.00
_cell.angle_gamma   90.00
#
_symmetry.space_group_name_H-M   'P 1'
#
loop_
_entity.id
_entity.type
_entity.pdbx_description
1 polymer ?
#
loop_
_entity_poly.entity_id
_entity_poly.type
_entity_poly.pdbx_seq_one_letter_code
_entity_poly.pdbx_strand_id
1 'polypeptide(L)'
;MSRFPWYDSSNDDLLIFVRQALLCYPRSGRTMARSEIERLLKKEFYTGKFEWSGVLYQGDHPAVIDRFVFDRVQGAFKARSNGRFTKRQFTFSRLMTCGVCGSAITAEIKKNRYVYYHCTGYKKSHPVTYVPEGM
;
A
#
# COMPACT_ATOMS: atom_id res chain seq x y z
N MET A 1 -1.59 30.54 9.46
CA MET A 1 -2.36 29.28 9.46
C MET A 1 -1.47 28.21 8.83
N SER A 2 -0.77 27.44 9.66
CA SER A 2 0.24 26.45 9.28
C SER A 2 -0.40 25.23 8.62
N ARG A 3 -0.07 25.01 7.35
CA ARG A 3 -0.49 23.85 6.55
C ARG A 3 0.39 22.67 6.95
N PHE A 4 -0.15 21.74 7.76
CA PHE A 4 0.51 20.46 8.06
C PHE A 4 0.64 19.65 6.75
N PRO A 5 1.86 19.29 6.30
CA PRO A 5 2.10 18.79 4.94
C PRO A 5 2.14 17.25 4.89
N TRP A 6 1.17 16.57 5.49
CA TRP A 6 1.20 15.09 5.51
C TRP A 6 -0.10 14.50 4.99
N TYR A 7 -0.13 14.26 3.68
CA TYR A 7 -0.70 13.03 3.11
C TYR A 7 -0.29 12.93 1.63
N ASP A 8 0.92 12.44 1.37
CA ASP A 8 1.29 12.03 0.01
C ASP A 8 1.59 10.54 0.01
N SER A 9 0.51 9.76 0.08
CA SER A 9 0.28 8.33 -0.23
C SER A 9 1.41 7.48 -0.87
N SER A 10 2.66 7.59 -0.42
CA SER A 10 3.83 6.88 -0.94
C SER A 10 4.52 6.05 0.15
N ASN A 11 5.22 5.01 -0.27
CA ASN A 11 5.93 4.07 0.62
C ASN A 11 7.06 4.71 1.44
N ASP A 12 7.44 5.94 1.11
CA ASP A 12 8.55 6.67 1.72
C ASP A 12 8.16 7.36 3.04
N ASP A 13 6.87 7.63 3.25
CA ASP A 13 6.38 8.44 4.38
C ASP A 13 6.67 7.83 5.75
N LEU A 14 6.52 6.51 5.90
CA LEU A 14 6.83 5.83 7.17
C LEU A 14 8.33 5.86 7.47
N LEU A 15 9.18 5.73 6.45
CA LEU A 15 10.63 5.80 6.64
C LEU A 15 11.11 7.22 6.93
N ILE A 16 10.46 8.22 6.31
CA ILE A 16 10.68 9.63 6.62
C ILE A 16 10.31 9.91 8.08
N PHE A 17 9.12 9.47 8.51
CA PHE A 17 8.66 9.64 9.89
C PHE A 17 9.61 8.99 10.90
N VAL A 18 10.07 7.77 10.63
CA VAL A 18 11.00 7.04 11.52
C VAL A 18 12.29 7.79 11.74
N ARG A 19 12.85 8.38 10.68
CA ARG A 19 14.07 9.18 10.76
C ARG A 19 13.83 10.48 11.52
N GLN A 20 12.69 11.13 11.30
CA GLN A 20 12.32 12.37 12.00
C GLN A 20 12.04 12.14 13.49
N ALA A 21 11.35 11.06 13.83
CA ALA A 21 10.98 10.70 15.21
C ALA A 21 12.11 9.96 15.96
N LEU A 22 13.28 9.78 15.34
CA LEU A 22 14.44 9.09 15.91
C LEU A 22 14.10 7.70 16.49
N LEU A 23 13.23 6.95 15.80
CA LEU A 23 12.82 5.61 16.20
C LEU A 23 13.94 4.61 15.92
N CYS A 24 14.82 4.46 16.91
CA CYS A 24 15.99 3.59 16.86
C CYS A 24 15.96 2.59 18.03
N TYR A 25 16.64 1.45 17.85
CA TYR A 25 16.84 0.48 18.92
C TYR A 25 17.82 1.03 19.96
N PRO A 26 17.43 1.11 21.25
CA PRO A 26 18.27 1.73 22.29
C PRO A 26 19.65 1.10 22.44
N ARG A 27 19.75 -0.22 22.24
CA ARG A 27 21.01 -0.97 22.41
C ARG A 27 21.92 -0.95 21.18
N SER A 28 21.36 -0.90 19.98
CA SER A 28 22.15 -1.02 18.74
C SER A 28 22.25 0.27 17.94
N GLY A 29 21.48 1.31 18.28
CA GLY A 29 21.40 2.57 17.52
C GLY A 29 20.78 2.45 16.12
N ARG A 30 20.54 1.22 15.64
CA ARG A 30 19.92 0.93 14.34
C ARG A 30 18.51 1.50 14.29
N THR A 31 18.21 2.18 13.19
CA THR A 31 16.87 2.66 12.86
C THR A 31 15.92 1.47 12.67
N MET A 32 14.70 1.58 13.19
CA MET A 32 13.69 0.53 13.02
C MET A 32 13.37 0.32 11.54
N ALA A 33 13.24 -0.93 11.14
CA ALA A 33 12.87 -1.25 9.78
C ALA A 33 11.38 -0.96 9.55
N ARG A 34 11.01 -0.58 8.33
CA ARG A 34 9.62 -0.32 7.95
C ARG A 34 8.68 -1.49 8.30
N SER A 35 9.10 -2.72 7.99
CA SER A 35 8.32 -3.93 8.26
C SER A 35 8.01 -4.11 9.75
N GLU A 36 8.93 -3.72 10.63
CA GLU A 36 8.75 -3.83 12.07
C GLU A 36 7.69 -2.87 12.56
N ILE A 37 7.67 -1.64 12.05
CA ILE A 37 6.70 -0.62 12.41
C ILE A 37 5.33 -0.96 11.85
N GLU A 38 5.25 -1.42 10.60
CA GLU A 38 4.00 -1.92 10.04
C GLU A 38 3.45 -3.08 10.88
N ARG A 39 4.32 -3.97 11.38
CA ARG A 39 3.91 -5.05 12.28
C ARG A 39 3.41 -4.51 13.62
N LEU A 40 4.05 -3.51 14.21
CA LEU A 40 3.59 -2.88 15.46
C LEU A 40 2.22 -2.23 15.26
N LEU A 41 2.05 -1.41 14.21
CA LEU A 41 0.80 -0.71 13.94
C LEU A 41 -0.38 -1.63 13.60
N LYS A 42 -0.14 -2.88 13.18
CA LYS A 42 -1.18 -3.88 12.91
C LYS A 42 -1.59 -4.71 14.13
N LYS A 43 -0.84 -4.67 15.22
CA LYS A 43 -1.16 -5.46 16.42
C LYS A 43 -2.31 -4.83 17.21
N GLU A 44 -3.36 -5.61 17.46
CA GLU A 44 -4.48 -5.20 18.32
C GLU A 44 -4.11 -5.05 19.80
N PHE A 45 -2.89 -5.47 20.17
CA PHE A 45 -2.31 -5.28 21.51
C PHE A 45 -2.50 -3.86 22.03
N TYR A 46 -2.29 -2.84 21.20
CA TYR A 46 -2.40 -1.45 21.63
C TYR A 46 -3.84 -0.97 21.92
N THR A 47 -4.85 -1.76 21.53
CA THR A 47 -6.27 -1.50 21.83
C THR A 47 -6.76 -2.21 23.09
N GLY A 48 -5.86 -2.84 23.86
CA GLY A 48 -6.23 -3.62 25.06
C GLY A 48 -6.64 -5.06 24.75
N LYS A 49 -6.54 -5.52 23.50
CA LYS A 49 -6.89 -6.88 23.08
C LYS A 49 -5.66 -7.64 22.63
N PHE A 50 -5.64 -8.95 22.76
CA PHE A 50 -4.55 -9.77 22.23
C PHE A 50 -5.10 -10.98 21.47
N GLU A 51 -4.31 -11.48 20.52
CA GLU A 51 -4.67 -12.64 19.72
C GLU A 51 -3.97 -13.88 20.28
N TRP A 52 -4.71 -14.96 20.49
CA TRP A 52 -4.18 -16.26 20.85
C TRP A 52 -4.90 -17.35 20.04
N SER A 53 -4.13 -18.19 19.35
CA SER A 53 -4.65 -19.26 18.49
C SER A 53 -5.69 -18.81 17.45
N GLY A 54 -5.54 -17.59 16.91
CA GLY A 54 -6.47 -16.99 15.94
C GLY A 54 -7.74 -16.40 16.55
N VAL A 55 -7.87 -16.41 17.87
CA VAL A 55 -9.01 -15.84 18.60
C VAL A 55 -8.57 -14.58 19.34
N LEU A 56 -9.41 -13.54 19.30
CA LEU A 56 -9.16 -12.28 20.01
C LEU A 56 -9.74 -12.32 21.41
N TYR A 57 -8.90 -12.00 22.38
CA TYR A 57 -9.23 -11.93 23.80
C TYR A 57 -9.03 -10.51 24.32
N GLN A 58 -9.84 -10.12 25.31
CA GLN A 58 -9.63 -8.88 26.05
C GLN A 58 -8.48 -9.11 27.04
N GLY A 59 -7.47 -8.25 27.00
CA GLY A 59 -6.38 -8.25 27.97
C GLY A 59 -6.68 -7.31 29.13
N ASP A 60 -5.95 -7.53 30.24
CA ASP A 60 -6.04 -6.71 31.45
C ASP A 60 -5.23 -5.41 31.35
N HIS A 61 -4.44 -5.23 30.28
CA HIS A 61 -3.63 -4.04 30.07
C HIS A 61 -4.47 -2.88 29.51
N PRO A 62 -4.17 -1.64 29.93
CA PRO A 62 -4.90 -0.48 29.44
C PRO A 62 -4.65 -0.27 27.94
N ALA A 63 -5.70 0.13 27.22
CA ALA A 63 -5.59 0.52 25.83
C ALA A 63 -4.73 1.79 25.71
N VAL A 64 -3.69 1.71 24.89
CA VAL A 64 -2.77 2.83 24.60
C VAL A 64 -3.36 3.74 23.53
N ILE A 65 -4.11 3.16 22.60
CA ILE A 65 -4.78 3.88 21.52
C ILE A 65 -6.27 3.53 21.50
N ASP A 66 -7.07 4.52 21.11
CA ASP A 66 -8.50 4.30 20.92
C ASP A 66 -8.77 3.41 19.70
N ARG A 67 -9.87 2.65 19.75
CA ARG A 67 -10.24 1.73 18.69
C ARG A 67 -10.49 2.45 17.36
N PHE A 68 -11.07 3.63 17.39
CA PHE A 68 -11.34 4.44 16.20
C PHE A 68 -10.05 4.83 15.47
N VAL A 69 -9.01 5.19 16.22
CA VAL A 69 -7.69 5.53 15.66
C VAL A 69 -7.05 4.29 15.03
N PHE A 70 -7.12 3.15 15.73
CA PHE A 70 -6.62 1.88 15.21
C PHE A 70 -7.31 1.49 13.90
N ASP A 71 -8.64 1.54 13.86
CA ASP A 71 -9.42 1.16 12.67
C ASP A 71 -9.14 2.09 11.48
N ARG A 72 -8.92 3.39 11.73
CA ARG A 72 -8.49 4.34 10.70
C ARG A 72 -7.13 3.96 10.10
N VAL A 73 -6.16 3.60 10.95
CA VAL A 73 -4.83 3.16 10.52
C VAL A 73 -4.94 1.85 9.72
N GLN A 74 -5.73 0.88 10.18
CA GLN A 74 -5.97 -0.36 9.42
C GLN A 74 -6.66 -0.10 8.08
N GLY A 75 -7.60 0.85 8.04
CA GLY A 75 -8.25 1.30 6.82
C GLY A 75 -7.26 1.84 5.80
N ALA A 76 -6.30 2.67 6.24
CA ALA A 76 -5.22 3.18 5.39
C ALA A 76 -4.34 2.04 4.83
N PHE A 77 -4.02 1.03 5.65
CA PHE A 77 -3.29 -0.16 5.17
C PHE A 77 -4.08 -0.96 4.13
N LYS A 78 -5.39 -1.15 4.33
CA LYS A 78 -6.27 -1.85 3.36
C LYS A 78 -6.39 -1.08 2.05
N ALA A 79 -6.55 0.23 2.10
CA ALA A 79 -6.59 1.08 0.90
C ALA A 79 -5.28 0.96 0.09
N ARG A 80 -4.14 0.92 0.78
CA ARG A 80 -2.81 0.76 0.15
C ARG A 80 -2.55 -0.63 -0.42
N SER A 81 -3.16 -1.68 0.13
CA SER A 81 -3.07 -3.05 -0.41
C SER A 81 -3.49 -3.15 -1.87
N ASN A 82 -4.24 -2.17 -2.38
CA ASN A 82 -4.87 -2.27 -3.69
C ASN A 82 -3.92 -2.03 -4.89
N GLY A 83 -2.65 -1.67 -4.75
CA GLY A 83 -1.73 -1.68 -5.89
C GLY A 83 -0.35 -1.08 -5.64
N ARG A 84 0.68 -1.63 -6.28
CA ARG A 84 2.01 -1.01 -6.32
C ARG A 84 1.92 0.28 -7.13
N PHE A 85 2.08 1.43 -6.47
CA PHE A 85 2.37 2.70 -7.15
C PHE A 85 3.69 2.53 -7.90
N THR A 86 3.59 2.42 -9.23
CA THR A 86 4.75 2.44 -10.11
C THR A 86 4.98 3.91 -10.48
N LYS A 87 6.25 4.35 -10.58
CA LYS A 87 6.61 5.72 -11.01
C LYS A 87 5.95 6.13 -12.34
N ARG A 88 5.59 5.14 -13.15
CA ARG A 88 4.86 5.29 -14.39
C ARG A 88 3.37 5.20 -14.09
N GLN A 89 2.72 6.36 -14.02
CA GLN A 89 1.26 6.45 -13.97
C GLN A 89 0.75 6.53 -15.40
N PHE A 90 -0.03 5.53 -15.80
CA PHE A 90 -0.71 5.51 -17.10
C PHE A 90 -2.17 5.89 -16.90
N THR A 91 -2.73 6.71 -17.79
CA THR A 91 -4.04 7.37 -17.62
C THR A 91 -5.17 6.36 -17.38
N PHE A 92 -5.15 5.24 -18.10
CA PHE A 92 -6.21 4.24 -18.06
C PHE A 92 -5.81 2.97 -17.30
N SER A 93 -4.71 3.02 -16.54
CA SER A 93 -4.27 1.89 -15.71
C SER A 93 -5.36 1.52 -14.72
N ARG A 94 -5.66 0.21 -14.60
CA ARG A 94 -6.66 -0.36 -13.66
C ARG A 94 -8.12 0.03 -13.94
N LEU A 95 -8.39 0.85 -14.94
CA LEU A 95 -9.75 1.19 -15.38
C LEU A 95 -10.24 0.24 -16.47
N MET A 96 -9.33 -0.33 -17.25
CA MET A 96 -9.67 -1.18 -18.39
C MET A 96 -9.49 -2.67 -18.08
N THR A 97 -10.45 -3.47 -18.53
CA THR A 97 -10.41 -4.94 -18.45
C THR A 97 -10.58 -5.53 -19.85
N CYS A 98 -9.91 -6.65 -20.11
CA CYS A 98 -10.02 -7.35 -21.38
C CYS A 98 -11.38 -8.06 -21.47
N GLY A 99 -12.14 -7.79 -22.53
CA GLY A 99 -13.45 -8.44 -22.76
C GLY A 99 -13.36 -9.96 -23.05
N VAL A 100 -12.19 -10.47 -23.46
CA VAL A 100 -12.00 -11.89 -23.80
C VAL A 100 -11.60 -12.72 -22.57
N CYS A 101 -10.56 -12.30 -21.86
CA CYS A 101 -10.01 -13.07 -20.74
C CYS A 101 -10.37 -12.54 -19.35
N GLY A 102 -10.94 -11.34 -19.25
CA GLY A 102 -11.30 -10.71 -17.97
C GLY A 102 -10.08 -10.35 -17.10
N SER A 103 -8.89 -10.24 -17.70
CA SER A 103 -7.69 -9.71 -17.03
C SER A 103 -7.65 -8.19 -17.12
N ALA A 104 -7.03 -7.52 -16.15
CA ALA A 104 -6.73 -6.10 -16.23
C ALA A 104 -5.77 -5.82 -17.40
N ILE A 105 -6.01 -4.72 -18.12
CA ILE A 105 -5.14 -4.27 -19.21
C ILE A 105 -3.92 -3.54 -18.63
N THR A 106 -2.74 -3.84 -19.18
CA THR A 106 -1.46 -3.26 -18.76
C THR A 106 -0.95 -2.31 -19.83
N ALA A 107 -0.21 -1.28 -19.42
CA ALA A 107 0.43 -0.33 -20.33
C ALA A 107 1.95 -0.49 -20.35
N GLU A 108 2.54 -0.23 -21.52
CA GLU A 108 3.97 -0.25 -21.78
C GLU A 108 4.38 1.02 -22.53
N ILE A 109 5.56 1.57 -22.18
CA ILE A 109 6.16 2.69 -22.90
C ILE A 109 7.16 2.15 -23.91
N LYS A 110 6.92 2.40 -25.20
CA LYS A 110 7.85 2.10 -26.29
C LYS A 110 8.53 3.38 -26.79
N LYS A 111 9.83 3.25 -27.12
CA LYS A 111 10.70 4.37 -27.57
C LYS A 111 10.66 5.59 -26.64
N ASN A 112 10.45 5.37 -25.35
CA ASN A 112 10.35 6.40 -24.31
C ASN A 112 9.33 7.53 -24.59
N ARG A 113 8.37 7.32 -25.50
CA ARG A 113 7.40 8.33 -25.93
C ARG A 113 5.99 7.79 -26.14
N TYR A 114 5.86 6.56 -26.61
CA TYR A 114 4.55 6.01 -27.00
C TYR A 114 4.05 5.05 -25.94
N VAL A 115 2.88 5.34 -25.39
CA VAL A 115 2.18 4.46 -24.44
C VAL A 115 1.23 3.56 -25.21
N TYR A 116 1.39 2.25 -25.01
CA TYR A 116 0.50 1.23 -25.57
C TYR A 116 -0.12 0.40 -24.47
N TYR A 117 -1.43 0.22 -24.55
CA TYR A 117 -2.21 -0.67 -23.70
C TYR A 117 -2.36 -2.03 -24.38
N HIS A 118 -2.16 -3.10 -23.63
CA HIS A 118 -2.32 -4.46 -24.12
C HIS A 118 -2.75 -5.42 -23.02
N CYS A 119 -3.39 -6.53 -23.40
CA CYS A 119 -3.67 -7.61 -22.48
C CYS A 119 -2.46 -8.55 -22.35
N THR A 120 -2.19 -9.05 -21.15
CA THR A 120 -1.13 -10.03 -20.91
C THR A 120 -1.52 -11.45 -21.29
N GLY A 121 -2.80 -11.72 -21.62
CA GLY A 121 -3.27 -13.07 -21.94
C GLY A 121 -3.22 -14.07 -20.77
N TYR A 122 -2.93 -13.63 -19.55
CA TYR A 122 -2.61 -14.51 -18.41
C TYR A 122 -3.70 -15.55 -18.08
N LYS A 123 -4.98 -15.16 -18.13
CA LYS A 123 -6.11 -16.05 -17.80
C LYS A 123 -6.50 -16.98 -18.96
N LYS A 124 -6.46 -16.47 -20.19
CA LYS A 124 -6.84 -17.19 -21.42
C LYS A 124 -6.01 -16.65 -22.58
N SER A 125 -5.44 -17.56 -23.38
CA SER A 125 -4.69 -17.22 -24.59
C SER A 125 -5.61 -16.63 -25.65
N HIS A 126 -5.25 -15.47 -26.19
CA HIS A 126 -5.95 -14.78 -27.28
C HIS A 126 -4.96 -13.85 -27.99
N PRO A 127 -5.22 -13.45 -29.25
CA PRO A 127 -4.37 -12.49 -29.96
C PRO A 127 -4.34 -11.15 -29.20
N VAL A 128 -3.13 -10.66 -28.93
CA VAL A 128 -2.92 -9.43 -28.17
C VAL A 128 -2.84 -8.25 -29.13
N THR A 129 -3.75 -7.29 -28.97
CA THR A 129 -3.74 -6.02 -29.71
C THR A 129 -3.15 -4.91 -28.84
N TYR A 130 -2.31 -4.07 -29.44
CA TYR A 130 -1.74 -2.89 -28.80
C TYR A 130 -2.53 -1.64 -29.18
N VAL A 131 -3.08 -0.95 -28.18
CA VAL A 131 -3.88 0.28 -28.37
C VAL A 131 -3.06 1.49 -27.91
N PRO A 132 -2.79 2.49 -28.77
CA PRO A 132 -2.07 3.70 -28.37
C PRO A 132 -2.93 4.62 -27.49
N GLU A 133 -2.30 5.35 -26.56
CA GLU A 133 -2.99 6.27 -25.63
C GLU A 133 -3.45 7.59 -26.27
N GLY A 134 -2.83 8.00 -27.37
CA GLY A 134 -3.19 9.21 -28.11
C GLY A 134 -3.37 8.86 -29.59
N MET A 135 -4.55 9.14 -30.11
CA MET A 135 -4.87 9.11 -31.54
C MET A 135 -5.23 10.53 -31.98
#